data_AF-A0A8D1Y8S6-F1
#
_entry.id   AF-A0A8D1Y8S6-F1
#
_cell.length_a   1.000
_cell.length_b   1.000
_cell.length_c   1.000
_cell.angle_alpha   90.00
_cell.angle_beta   90.00
_cell.angle_gamma   90.00
#
_symmetry.space_group_name_H-M   'P 1'
#
loop_
_entity.id
_entity.type
_entity.pdbx_description
1 polymer ?
#
loop_
_entity_poly.entity_id
_entity_poly.type
_entity_poly.pdbx_seq_one_letter_code
_entity_poly.pdbx_strand_id
1 'polypeptide(L)'
;MTQDYAGRYRCYCISPSGRSEPSDTLELVVTGAHRKPALSALPSPVVASGGNVTLQCGSQDRYDRFILTKEGEHKSSWTLDTQQHPNRQTRALFPVGPVTPSHRGTFRCYGSFRDKPQVWSEPSDPLELLVSGGSGKPSLLTPQGPVVASGQSLTLQCRSAISYDRFALAKEGARVLRQRPAWQPQAGLSQAHFPLGQVSGLHGGRYRCYGGHNLSSLWSAPSDPLDILVAGWFPATPSLSVQPGPSVAAGQNVTLLCRSWVPMDTFLLSKEGAAHPPLRLRSQPRAGQNQAQFSMGPVTSAHGGTYRCYGSLSRDPYLLSQPSQPLELVISGPADTIRPSQNQPDPTSASPRQDYTVGNIVRMAVAALILLGLGILLFEVQHGHGGTQDAARS
;
A
#
# COMPACT_ATOMS: atom_id res chain seq x y z
N MET A 1 10.53 -31.72 -26.74
CA MET A 1 9.30 -32.26 -27.36
C MET A 1 8.79 -31.24 -28.36
N THR A 2 8.37 -31.66 -29.55
CA THR A 2 7.72 -30.76 -30.53
C THR A 2 6.24 -30.58 -30.20
N GLN A 3 5.59 -29.58 -30.81
CA GLN A 3 4.16 -29.31 -30.60
C GLN A 3 3.26 -30.48 -31.05
N ASP A 4 3.76 -31.37 -31.91
CA ASP A 4 3.01 -32.51 -32.47
C ASP A 4 2.66 -33.57 -31.43
N TYR A 5 3.34 -33.57 -30.28
CA TYR A 5 3.05 -34.46 -29.15
C TYR A 5 2.00 -33.88 -28.19
N ALA A 6 1.52 -32.66 -28.42
CA ALA A 6 0.47 -32.08 -27.60
C ALA A 6 -0.87 -32.74 -27.96
N GLY A 7 -1.64 -33.19 -26.96
CA GLY A 7 -2.90 -33.86 -27.26
C GLY A 7 -3.51 -34.61 -26.09
N ARG A 8 -4.62 -35.29 -26.38
CA ARG A 8 -5.38 -36.11 -25.43
C ARG A 8 -5.08 -37.57 -25.69
N TYR A 9 -4.45 -38.22 -24.72
CA TYR A 9 -4.01 -39.60 -24.78
C TYR A 9 -4.92 -40.51 -23.96
N ARG A 10 -5.14 -41.72 -24.45
CA ARG A 10 -5.78 -42.81 -23.73
C ARG A 10 -4.99 -44.09 -24.00
N CYS A 11 -4.83 -44.89 -22.97
CA CYS A 11 -4.22 -46.21 -23.09
C CYS A 11 -5.31 -47.27 -23.14
N TYR A 12 -5.02 -48.38 -23.80
CA TYR A 12 -5.81 -49.61 -23.72
C TYR A 12 -4.85 -50.79 -23.79
N CYS A 13 -5.19 -51.90 -23.17
CA CYS A 13 -4.41 -53.12 -23.28
C CYS A 13 -5.10 -54.13 -24.22
N ILE A 14 -4.27 -54.94 -24.88
CA ILE A 14 -4.73 -56.05 -25.71
C ILE A 14 -4.30 -57.33 -24.99
N SER A 15 -5.27 -58.20 -24.75
CA SER A 15 -5.10 -59.50 -24.11
C SER A 15 -5.70 -60.60 -24.98
N PRO A 16 -5.40 -61.89 -24.72
CA PRO A 16 -6.05 -63.00 -25.43
C PRO A 16 -7.59 -63.00 -25.29
N SER A 17 -8.13 -62.43 -24.21
CA SER A 17 -9.57 -62.24 -23.97
C SER A 17 -10.17 -61.02 -24.69
N GLY A 18 -9.37 -60.27 -25.44
CA GLY A 18 -9.80 -59.08 -26.18
C GLY A 18 -9.18 -57.78 -25.69
N ARG A 19 -9.74 -56.66 -26.16
CA ARG A 19 -9.28 -55.29 -25.88
C ARG A 19 -9.96 -54.75 -24.63
N SER A 20 -9.20 -54.12 -23.73
CA SER A 20 -9.76 -53.45 -22.56
C SER A 20 -10.54 -52.21 -22.94
N GLU A 21 -11.35 -51.72 -21.99
CA GLU A 21 -11.85 -50.35 -22.05
C GLU A 21 -10.68 -49.35 -22.05
N PRO A 22 -10.84 -48.19 -22.70
CA PRO A 22 -9.84 -47.12 -22.67
C PRO A 22 -9.68 -46.52 -21.27
N SER A 23 -8.45 -46.13 -20.93
CA SER A 23 -8.15 -45.39 -19.70
C SER A 23 -8.82 -44.01 -19.66
N ASP A 24 -8.78 -43.39 -18.49
CA ASP A 24 -8.98 -41.96 -18.35
C ASP A 24 -8.10 -41.18 -19.31
N THR A 25 -8.59 -40.02 -19.73
CA THR A 25 -7.90 -39.18 -20.71
C THR A 25 -6.78 -38.40 -20.03
N LEU A 26 -5.54 -38.60 -20.49
CA LEU A 26 -4.40 -37.79 -20.11
C LEU A 26 -4.24 -36.64 -21.12
N GLU A 27 -4.33 -35.40 -20.66
CA GLU A 27 -4.05 -34.24 -21.50
C GLU A 27 -2.56 -33.87 -21.38
N LEU A 28 -1.82 -34.03 -22.48
CA LEU A 28 -0.42 -33.66 -22.59
C LEU A 28 -0.32 -32.28 -23.24
N VAL A 29 0.23 -31.33 -22.49
CA VAL A 29 0.38 -29.93 -22.90
C VAL A 29 1.84 -29.64 -23.20
N VAL A 30 2.09 -28.88 -24.27
CA VAL A 30 3.43 -28.38 -24.63
C VAL A 30 3.45 -26.87 -24.48
N THR A 31 4.31 -26.35 -23.60
CA THR A 31 4.51 -24.91 -23.37
C THR A 31 5.72 -24.37 -24.14
N GLY A 32 5.80 -23.06 -24.34
CA GLY A 32 6.95 -22.40 -24.98
C GLY A 32 6.83 -22.23 -26.50
N ALA A 33 5.64 -22.44 -27.06
CA ALA A 33 5.39 -22.35 -28.49
C ALA A 33 5.23 -20.91 -29.02
N HIS A 34 4.83 -19.99 -28.14
CA HIS A 34 4.42 -18.63 -28.46
C HIS A 34 4.94 -17.63 -27.41
N ARG A 35 4.89 -16.33 -27.68
CA ARG A 35 5.45 -15.30 -26.76
C ARG A 35 4.72 -15.28 -25.41
N LYS A 36 5.47 -15.12 -24.32
CA LYS A 36 4.88 -15.10 -22.97
C LYS A 36 3.91 -13.94 -22.75
N PRO A 37 2.77 -14.17 -22.07
CA PRO A 37 1.90 -13.11 -21.61
C PRO A 37 2.44 -12.43 -20.34
N ALA A 38 1.76 -11.37 -19.91
CA ALA A 38 2.04 -10.67 -18.67
C ALA A 38 0.96 -10.98 -17.61
N LEU A 39 1.40 -11.30 -16.39
CA LEU A 39 0.54 -11.55 -15.23
C LEU A 39 0.69 -10.42 -14.19
N SER A 40 -0.42 -9.94 -13.63
CA SER A 40 -0.47 -8.98 -12.52
C SER A 40 -1.62 -9.31 -11.57
N ALA A 41 -1.59 -8.75 -10.36
CA ALA A 41 -2.65 -8.91 -9.36
C ALA A 41 -3.36 -7.59 -9.10
N LEU A 42 -4.69 -7.62 -9.05
CA LEU A 42 -5.56 -6.48 -8.79
C LEU A 42 -6.38 -6.72 -7.52
N PRO A 43 -6.36 -5.79 -6.54
CA PRO A 43 -5.59 -4.55 -6.52
C PRO A 43 -4.10 -4.76 -6.14
N SER A 44 -3.77 -5.88 -5.48
CA SER A 44 -2.42 -6.15 -4.97
C SER A 44 -2.17 -7.66 -4.89
N PRO A 45 -0.92 -8.12 -5.04
CA PRO A 45 -0.55 -9.52 -4.79
C PRO A 45 -0.54 -9.90 -3.29
N VAL A 46 -0.78 -8.95 -2.38
CA VAL A 46 -0.97 -9.23 -0.94
C VAL A 46 -2.40 -8.87 -0.56
N VAL A 47 -3.15 -9.85 -0.05
CA VAL A 47 -4.61 -9.73 0.12
C VAL A 47 -5.01 -10.29 1.48
N ALA A 48 -5.87 -9.60 2.22
CA ALA A 48 -6.34 -10.10 3.51
C ALA A 48 -7.18 -11.38 3.32
N SER A 49 -7.09 -12.34 4.24
CA SER A 49 -7.97 -13.51 4.24
C SER A 49 -9.44 -13.08 4.21
N GLY A 50 -10.24 -13.70 3.36
CA GLY A 50 -11.62 -13.32 3.05
C GLY A 50 -11.76 -12.17 2.04
N GLY A 51 -10.66 -11.49 1.70
CA GLY A 51 -10.63 -10.46 0.66
C GLY A 51 -10.66 -11.03 -0.75
N ASN A 52 -10.93 -10.17 -1.74
CA ASN A 52 -10.98 -10.55 -3.14
C ASN A 52 -9.74 -10.07 -3.90
N VAL A 53 -9.24 -10.93 -4.78
CA VAL A 53 -8.16 -10.59 -5.71
C VAL A 53 -8.45 -11.18 -7.07
N THR A 54 -8.08 -10.42 -8.09
CA THR A 54 -8.19 -10.83 -9.48
C THR A 54 -6.80 -10.85 -10.08
N LEU A 55 -6.38 -12.00 -10.60
CA LEU A 55 -5.16 -12.10 -11.39
C LEU A 55 -5.48 -11.75 -12.84
N GLN A 56 -4.84 -10.71 -13.35
CA GLN A 56 -5.00 -10.27 -14.73
C GLN A 56 -3.86 -10.85 -15.56
N CYS A 57 -4.21 -11.62 -16.58
CA CYS A 57 -3.27 -12.05 -17.59
C CYS A 57 -3.58 -11.36 -18.91
N GLY A 58 -2.57 -10.82 -19.60
CA GLY A 58 -2.78 -10.19 -20.89
C GLY A 58 -1.57 -10.21 -21.81
N SER A 59 -1.84 -10.10 -23.11
CA SER A 59 -0.83 -10.07 -24.16
C SER A 59 -1.19 -9.04 -25.25
N GLN A 60 -0.19 -8.61 -26.00
CA GLN A 60 -0.41 -7.92 -27.28
C GLN A 60 -0.82 -8.91 -28.37
N ASP A 61 -0.43 -10.18 -28.24
CA ASP A 61 -0.83 -11.26 -29.14
C ASP A 61 -2.29 -11.63 -28.92
N ARG A 62 -2.97 -12.06 -29.98
CA ARG A 62 -4.40 -12.35 -29.97
C ARG A 62 -4.69 -13.79 -29.56
N TYR A 63 -4.28 -14.18 -28.34
CA TYR A 63 -4.68 -15.46 -27.79
C TYR A 63 -6.20 -15.54 -27.63
N ASP A 64 -6.79 -16.68 -27.92
CA ASP A 64 -8.23 -16.93 -27.74
C ASP A 64 -8.56 -17.26 -26.29
N ARG A 65 -7.59 -17.84 -25.57
CA ARG A 65 -7.71 -18.27 -24.18
C ARG A 65 -6.45 -17.94 -23.41
N PHE A 66 -6.64 -17.70 -22.12
CA PHE A 66 -5.57 -17.66 -21.14
C PHE A 66 -5.74 -18.78 -20.12
N ILE A 67 -4.62 -19.33 -19.67
CA ILE A 67 -4.55 -20.39 -18.68
C ILE A 67 -3.73 -19.88 -17.51
N LEU A 68 -4.31 -19.89 -16.31
CA LEU A 68 -3.64 -19.59 -15.06
C LEU A 68 -3.31 -20.91 -14.35
N THR A 69 -2.10 -21.02 -13.84
CA THR A 69 -1.62 -22.19 -13.07
C THR A 69 -1.03 -21.73 -11.75
N LYS A 70 -1.15 -22.57 -10.72
CA LYS A 70 -0.45 -22.40 -9.44
C LYS A 70 0.64 -23.46 -9.33
N GLU A 71 1.87 -23.03 -9.07
CA GLU A 71 3.01 -23.96 -8.92
C GLU A 71 2.81 -24.90 -7.72
N GLY A 72 3.30 -26.13 -7.85
CA GLY A 72 3.29 -27.13 -6.78
C GLY A 72 1.94 -27.83 -6.57
N GLU A 73 0.90 -27.48 -7.33
CA GLU A 73 -0.42 -28.10 -7.23
C GLU A 73 -0.71 -28.90 -8.50
N HIS A 74 -0.66 -30.23 -8.38
CA HIS A 74 -1.03 -31.13 -9.48
C HIS A 74 -2.55 -31.03 -9.69
N LYS A 75 -2.98 -30.29 -10.73
CA LYS A 75 -4.35 -30.20 -11.32
C LYS A 75 -5.12 -28.88 -11.16
N SER A 76 -4.56 -27.80 -10.62
CA SER A 76 -5.25 -26.51 -10.58
C SER A 76 -4.78 -25.58 -11.71
N SER A 77 -5.37 -25.76 -12.90
CA SER A 77 -5.32 -24.78 -14.00
C SER A 77 -6.70 -24.20 -14.26
N TRP A 78 -6.79 -22.88 -14.35
CA TRP A 78 -8.03 -22.18 -14.71
C TRP A 78 -7.88 -21.63 -16.11
N THR A 79 -8.82 -21.96 -16.98
CA THR A 79 -8.83 -21.47 -18.37
C THR A 79 -10.00 -20.51 -18.56
N LEU A 80 -9.71 -19.33 -19.08
CA LEU A 80 -10.73 -18.33 -19.43
C LEU A 80 -10.57 -17.91 -20.87
N ASP A 81 -11.71 -17.71 -21.53
CA ASP A 81 -11.77 -17.11 -22.85
C ASP A 81 -11.38 -15.62 -22.78
N THR A 82 -10.68 -15.16 -23.82
CA THR A 82 -10.19 -13.79 -23.91
C THR A 82 -11.33 -12.78 -23.94
N GLN A 83 -11.19 -11.71 -23.16
CA GLN A 83 -12.01 -10.50 -23.27
C GLN A 83 -11.28 -9.48 -24.14
N GLN A 84 -12.00 -8.91 -25.11
CA GLN A 84 -11.43 -7.96 -26.07
C GLN A 84 -11.44 -6.54 -25.50
N HIS A 85 -10.27 -5.92 -25.42
CA HIS A 85 -10.12 -4.56 -24.92
C HIS A 85 -9.99 -3.54 -26.07
N PRO A 86 -10.45 -2.27 -25.91
CA PRO A 86 -10.47 -1.28 -26.99
C PRO A 86 -9.11 -0.98 -27.65
N ASN A 87 -8.01 -1.29 -26.98
CA ASN A 87 -6.64 -1.01 -27.40
C ASN A 87 -5.94 -2.18 -28.14
N ARG A 88 -6.70 -3.11 -28.73
CA ARG A 88 -6.19 -4.35 -29.37
C ARG A 88 -5.43 -5.31 -28.45
N GLN A 89 -5.42 -5.06 -27.14
CA GLN A 89 -4.81 -5.94 -26.15
C GLN A 89 -5.81 -7.02 -25.74
N THR A 90 -5.34 -8.27 -25.64
CA THR A 90 -6.15 -9.39 -25.14
C THR A 90 -5.83 -9.61 -23.67
N ARG A 91 -6.87 -9.90 -22.89
CA ARG A 91 -6.70 -10.22 -21.47
C ARG A 91 -7.79 -11.15 -20.94
N ALA A 92 -7.47 -11.81 -19.83
CA ALA A 92 -8.41 -12.52 -18.99
C ALA A 92 -8.25 -12.08 -17.53
N LEU A 93 -9.36 -12.06 -16.80
CA LEU A 93 -9.44 -11.67 -15.41
C LEU A 93 -9.86 -12.90 -14.59
N PHE A 94 -8.93 -13.45 -13.82
CA PHE A 94 -9.14 -14.65 -12.99
C PHE A 94 -9.47 -14.23 -11.54
N PRO A 95 -10.75 -14.27 -11.11
CA PRO A 95 -11.08 -14.06 -9.71
C PRO A 95 -10.59 -15.24 -8.86
N VAL A 96 -9.76 -14.97 -7.85
CA VAL A 96 -9.23 -15.97 -6.90
C VAL A 96 -9.86 -15.81 -5.50
N GLY A 97 -10.71 -14.78 -5.32
CA GLY A 97 -11.38 -14.47 -4.05
C GLY A 97 -12.72 -15.19 -3.85
N PRO A 98 -13.18 -15.36 -2.60
CA PRO A 98 -12.57 -14.92 -1.35
C PRO A 98 -11.30 -15.71 -0.99
N VAL A 99 -10.19 -15.03 -0.72
CA VAL A 99 -8.90 -15.69 -0.54
C VAL A 99 -8.82 -16.35 0.83
N THR A 100 -8.30 -17.57 0.85
CA THR A 100 -7.96 -18.33 2.06
C THR A 100 -6.46 -18.63 2.04
N PRO A 101 -5.83 -19.03 3.17
CA PRO A 101 -4.42 -19.38 3.19
C PRO A 101 -3.98 -20.42 2.14
N SER A 102 -4.88 -21.29 1.66
CA SER A 102 -4.58 -22.28 0.60
C SER A 102 -4.37 -21.65 -0.79
N HIS A 103 -4.80 -20.41 -1.02
CA HIS A 103 -4.58 -19.68 -2.27
C HIS A 103 -3.17 -19.08 -2.36
N ARG A 104 -2.39 -19.08 -1.26
CA ARG A 104 -0.98 -18.68 -1.27
C ARG A 104 -0.20 -19.53 -2.27
N GLY A 105 0.68 -18.88 -3.03
CA GLY A 105 1.65 -19.57 -3.87
C GLY A 105 2.07 -18.76 -5.07
N THR A 106 2.88 -19.36 -5.92
CA THR A 106 3.33 -18.76 -7.17
C THR A 106 2.38 -19.10 -8.30
N PHE A 107 1.91 -18.08 -9.01
CA PHE A 107 1.05 -18.21 -10.16
C PHE A 107 1.80 -17.88 -11.45
N ARG A 108 1.49 -18.62 -12.51
CA ARG A 108 1.92 -18.30 -13.89
C ARG A 108 0.76 -18.35 -14.84
N CYS A 109 0.82 -17.52 -15.87
CA CYS A 109 -0.15 -17.51 -16.93
C CYS A 109 0.46 -17.87 -18.29
N TYR A 110 -0.37 -18.48 -19.13
CA TYR A 110 -0.10 -18.88 -20.49
C TYR A 110 -1.21 -18.39 -21.42
N GLY A 111 -0.89 -18.21 -22.70
CA GLY A 111 -1.86 -17.99 -23.76
C GLY A 111 -1.96 -19.22 -24.68
N SER A 112 -3.15 -19.50 -25.20
CA SER A 112 -3.36 -20.54 -26.21
C SER A 112 -4.39 -20.10 -27.26
N PHE A 113 -4.37 -20.77 -28.40
CA PHE A 113 -5.36 -20.60 -29.47
C PHE A 113 -6.40 -21.73 -29.42
N ARG A 114 -7.60 -21.49 -29.96
CA ARG A 114 -8.69 -22.48 -29.96
C ARG A 114 -8.45 -23.66 -30.88
N ASP A 115 -7.70 -23.46 -31.97
CA ASP A 115 -7.34 -24.50 -32.93
C ASP A 115 -6.33 -25.50 -32.36
N LYS A 116 -5.46 -25.07 -31.43
CA LYS A 116 -4.47 -25.91 -30.76
C LYS A 116 -4.45 -25.70 -29.24
N PRO A 117 -5.46 -26.18 -28.50
CA PRO A 117 -5.63 -25.87 -27.08
C PRO A 117 -4.56 -26.47 -26.15
N GLN A 118 -3.86 -27.54 -26.58
CA GLN A 118 -2.76 -28.16 -25.81
C GLN A 118 -1.38 -27.52 -26.07
N VAL A 119 -1.30 -26.54 -26.97
CA VAL A 119 -0.06 -25.82 -27.29
C VAL A 119 -0.12 -24.43 -26.67
N TRP A 120 0.70 -24.20 -25.66
CA TRP A 120 0.69 -22.98 -24.87
C TRP A 120 1.90 -22.11 -25.16
N SER A 121 1.76 -20.81 -24.90
CA SER A 121 2.86 -19.86 -24.92
C SER A 121 3.98 -20.23 -23.94
N GLU A 122 5.08 -19.48 -23.98
CA GLU A 122 6.00 -19.38 -22.85
C GLU A 122 5.25 -18.92 -21.58
N PRO A 123 5.68 -19.37 -20.39
CA PRO A 123 5.11 -18.91 -19.12
C PRO A 123 5.35 -17.42 -18.90
N SER A 124 4.37 -16.73 -18.31
CA SER A 124 4.58 -15.40 -17.75
C SER A 124 5.67 -15.42 -16.66
N ASP A 125 6.19 -14.23 -16.32
CA ASP A 125 6.97 -14.09 -15.09
C ASP A 125 6.12 -14.55 -13.89
N PRO A 126 6.72 -15.22 -12.89
CA PRO A 126 5.99 -15.72 -11.72
C PRO A 126 5.42 -14.57 -10.89
N LEU A 127 4.18 -14.75 -10.42
CA LEU A 127 3.54 -13.85 -9.47
C LEU A 127 3.25 -14.59 -8.16
N GLU A 128 3.90 -14.18 -7.08
CA GLU A 128 3.65 -14.74 -5.75
C GLU A 128 2.43 -14.05 -5.11
N LEU A 129 1.35 -14.81 -4.90
CA LEU A 129 0.18 -14.35 -4.16
C LEU A 129 0.37 -14.65 -2.68
N LEU A 130 0.23 -13.62 -1.87
CA LEU A 130 0.39 -13.66 -0.43
C LEU A 130 -0.94 -13.35 0.24
N VAL A 131 -1.29 -14.18 1.21
CA VAL A 131 -2.45 -13.95 2.06
C VAL A 131 -1.96 -13.26 3.34
N SER A 132 -2.61 -12.16 3.68
CA SER A 132 -2.37 -11.39 4.91
C SER A 132 -3.48 -11.65 5.93
N GLY A 133 -3.17 -11.50 7.22
CA GLY A 133 -4.15 -11.66 8.30
C GLY A 133 -3.48 -11.71 9.67
N GLY A 134 -4.23 -11.34 10.71
CA GLY A 134 -3.84 -11.56 12.11
C GLY A 134 -3.00 -10.46 12.79
N SER A 135 -2.17 -9.71 12.06
CA SER A 135 -1.25 -8.72 12.66
C SER A 135 -1.54 -7.27 12.25
N GLY A 136 -1.28 -6.33 13.16
CA GLY A 136 -1.60 -4.91 13.01
C GLY A 136 -0.93 -4.24 11.81
N LYS A 137 -1.66 -3.36 11.11
CA LYS A 137 -1.18 -2.70 9.89
C LYS A 137 -0.03 -1.73 10.19
N PRO A 138 1.01 -1.65 9.32
CA PRO A 138 2.02 -0.61 9.40
C PRO A 138 1.51 0.72 8.80
N SER A 139 2.31 1.77 8.93
CA SER A 139 2.08 3.09 8.33
C SER A 139 3.07 3.33 7.19
N LEU A 140 2.55 3.71 6.03
CA LEU A 140 3.34 4.10 4.86
C LEU A 140 3.46 5.62 4.78
N LEU A 141 4.68 6.13 4.69
CA LEU A 141 5.00 7.55 4.73
C LEU A 141 5.87 7.95 3.53
N THR A 142 5.80 9.22 3.17
CA THR A 142 6.67 9.86 2.18
C THR A 142 7.25 11.15 2.75
N PRO A 143 8.55 11.18 3.12
CA PRO A 143 9.20 12.39 3.64
C PRO A 143 9.13 13.59 2.69
N GLN A 144 9.10 13.33 1.38
CA GLN A 144 9.03 14.35 0.34
C GLN A 144 7.60 14.86 0.09
N GLY A 145 6.59 14.26 0.73
CA GLY A 145 5.19 14.48 0.40
C GLY A 145 4.70 13.61 -0.78
N PRO A 146 3.39 13.62 -1.05
CA PRO A 146 2.76 12.76 -2.07
C PRO A 146 2.94 13.27 -3.51
N VAL A 147 3.29 14.55 -3.70
CA VAL A 147 3.52 15.16 -5.02
C VAL A 147 5.02 15.34 -5.22
N VAL A 148 5.59 14.67 -6.22
CA VAL A 148 7.04 14.65 -6.47
C VAL A 148 7.33 15.03 -7.92
N ALA A 149 8.30 15.91 -8.15
CA ALA A 149 8.64 16.32 -9.52
C ALA A 149 9.43 15.21 -10.24
N SER A 150 9.22 15.10 -11.56
CA SER A 150 10.02 14.22 -12.40
C SER A 150 11.53 14.50 -12.24
N GLY A 151 12.35 13.44 -12.16
CA GLY A 151 13.80 13.53 -11.93
C GLY A 151 14.24 13.63 -10.47
N GLN A 152 13.35 13.97 -9.53
CA GLN A 152 13.68 13.95 -8.09
C GLN A 152 13.77 12.52 -7.55
N SER A 153 14.47 12.34 -6.42
CA SER A 153 14.58 11.03 -5.76
C SER A 153 13.41 10.79 -4.80
N LEU A 154 12.75 9.65 -4.93
CA LEU A 154 11.65 9.23 -4.06
C LEU A 154 12.08 8.09 -3.14
N THR A 155 11.80 8.23 -1.85
CA THR A 155 11.95 7.15 -0.86
C THR A 155 10.68 7.04 -0.05
N LEU A 156 10.07 5.85 -0.01
CA LEU A 156 8.93 5.58 0.86
C LEU A 156 9.41 4.92 2.15
N GLN A 157 8.77 5.24 3.27
CA GLN A 157 9.08 4.65 4.57
C GLN A 157 7.90 3.85 5.06
N CYS A 158 8.11 2.58 5.41
CA CYS A 158 7.12 1.77 6.10
C CYS A 158 7.54 1.64 7.56
N ARG A 159 6.66 1.97 8.50
CA ARG A 159 6.94 1.98 9.95
C ARG A 159 5.85 1.22 10.70
N SER A 160 6.21 0.57 11.80
CA SER A 160 5.24 -0.04 12.70
C SER A 160 5.73 0.00 14.15
N ALA A 161 4.78 0.11 15.09
CA ALA A 161 5.04 -0.13 16.51
C ALA A 161 5.21 -1.63 16.82
N ILE A 162 4.81 -2.50 15.90
CA ILE A 162 5.06 -3.94 15.98
C ILE A 162 6.49 -4.20 15.48
N SER A 163 7.23 -5.08 16.15
CA SER A 163 8.58 -5.48 15.75
C SER A 163 8.55 -6.49 14.59
N TYR A 164 8.25 -6.01 13.39
CA TYR A 164 8.41 -6.82 12.18
C TYR A 164 9.88 -6.96 11.80
N ASP A 165 10.26 -8.12 11.27
CA ASP A 165 11.63 -8.41 10.82
C ASP A 165 11.88 -7.94 9.38
N ARG A 166 10.79 -7.82 8.60
CA ARG A 166 10.82 -7.41 7.20
C ARG A 166 9.58 -6.63 6.82
N PHE A 167 9.71 -5.82 5.78
CA PHE A 167 8.61 -5.09 5.17
C PHE A 167 8.54 -5.36 3.67
N ALA A 168 7.32 -5.33 3.13
CA ALA A 168 7.06 -5.35 1.70
C ALA A 168 6.35 -4.07 1.26
N LEU A 169 6.68 -3.58 0.07
CA LEU A 169 6.02 -2.46 -0.60
C LEU A 169 5.39 -2.98 -1.90
N ALA A 170 4.09 -2.73 -2.06
CA ALA A 170 3.34 -3.03 -3.27
C ALA A 170 2.81 -1.76 -3.90
N LYS A 171 2.93 -1.66 -5.23
CA LYS A 171 2.22 -0.68 -6.05
C LYS A 171 1.05 -1.37 -6.75
N GLU A 172 -0.12 -0.76 -6.74
CA GLU A 172 -1.30 -1.29 -7.41
C GLU A 172 -1.04 -1.50 -8.91
N GLY A 173 -1.35 -2.70 -9.41
CA GLY A 173 -1.07 -3.13 -10.78
C GLY A 173 0.40 -3.50 -11.08
N ALA A 174 1.33 -3.32 -10.13
CA ALA A 174 2.70 -3.80 -10.31
C ALA A 174 2.80 -5.31 -10.11
N ARG A 175 3.73 -5.93 -10.85
CA ARG A 175 3.95 -7.38 -10.84
C ARG A 175 4.85 -7.85 -9.70
N VAL A 176 5.66 -6.93 -9.16
CA VAL A 176 6.74 -7.24 -8.23
C VAL A 176 6.49 -6.59 -6.89
N LEU A 177 6.54 -7.41 -5.83
CA LEU A 177 6.61 -6.97 -4.46
C LEU A 177 8.06 -6.66 -4.09
N ARG A 178 8.32 -5.44 -3.63
CA ARG A 178 9.66 -5.07 -3.16
C ARG A 178 9.74 -5.37 -1.67
N GLN A 179 10.64 -6.26 -1.27
CA GLN A 179 10.86 -6.60 0.14
C GLN A 179 12.18 -5.99 0.64
N ARG A 180 12.22 -5.59 1.91
CA ARG A 180 13.44 -5.15 2.59
C ARG A 180 13.44 -5.61 4.06
N PRO A 181 14.62 -5.90 4.62
CA PRO A 181 14.74 -6.14 6.06
C PRO A 181 14.33 -4.89 6.84
N ALA A 182 13.67 -5.10 7.97
CA ALA A 182 13.39 -4.04 8.91
C ALA A 182 14.64 -3.73 9.73
N TRP A 183 14.77 -2.50 10.20
CA TRP A 183 15.66 -2.16 11.30
C TRP A 183 14.89 -1.44 12.40
N GLN A 184 15.47 -1.44 13.60
CA GLN A 184 14.91 -0.80 14.78
C GLN A 184 15.74 0.42 15.14
N PRO A 185 15.32 1.64 14.76
CA PRO A 185 15.99 2.86 15.22
C PRO A 185 15.76 3.12 16.71
N GLN A 186 14.65 2.60 17.27
CA GLN A 186 14.16 2.87 18.62
C GLN A 186 13.46 1.61 19.14
N ALA A 187 13.48 1.40 20.47
CA ALA A 187 12.77 0.28 21.09
C ALA A 187 11.28 0.36 20.77
N GLY A 188 10.70 -0.74 20.29
CA GLY A 188 9.28 -0.81 19.92
C GLY A 188 8.92 -0.10 18.61
N LEU A 189 9.89 0.27 17.77
CA LEU A 189 9.63 0.77 16.43
C LEU A 189 10.45 0.01 15.40
N SER A 190 9.79 -0.69 14.49
CA SER A 190 10.42 -1.28 13.30
C SER A 190 10.14 -0.41 12.08
N GLN A 191 11.12 -0.30 11.18
CA GLN A 191 10.92 0.41 9.92
C GLN A 191 11.77 -0.12 8.77
N ALA A 192 11.35 0.19 7.54
CA ALA A 192 12.12 -0.01 6.32
C ALA A 192 11.99 1.21 5.38
N HIS A 193 13.08 1.59 4.71
CA HIS A 193 13.09 2.59 3.65
C HIS A 193 13.15 1.90 2.29
N PHE A 194 12.30 2.33 1.37
CA PHE A 194 12.22 1.87 -0.01
C PHE A 194 12.65 3.00 -0.94
N PRO A 195 13.96 3.14 -1.24
CA PRO A 195 14.42 4.07 -2.27
C PRO A 195 13.92 3.56 -3.63
N LEU A 196 13.10 4.37 -4.30
CA LEU A 196 12.60 4.10 -5.65
C LEU A 196 13.52 4.72 -6.72
N GLY A 197 14.38 5.67 -6.34
CA GLY A 197 15.32 6.33 -7.23
C GLY A 197 14.71 7.56 -7.90
N GLN A 198 15.24 7.92 -9.08
CA GLN A 198 14.76 9.06 -9.85
C GLN A 198 13.35 8.81 -10.39
N VAL A 199 12.44 9.73 -10.07
CA VAL A 199 11.03 9.65 -10.41
C VAL A 199 10.83 9.86 -11.91
N SER A 200 9.92 9.06 -12.46
CA SER A 200 9.42 9.12 -13.83
C SER A 200 7.93 8.79 -13.81
N GLY A 201 7.24 8.91 -14.94
CA GLY A 201 5.80 8.61 -15.02
C GLY A 201 5.39 7.22 -14.52
N LEU A 202 6.30 6.24 -14.54
CA LEU A 202 6.04 4.88 -14.05
C LEU A 202 5.86 4.78 -12.52
N HIS A 203 6.40 5.77 -11.79
CA HIS A 203 6.36 5.80 -10.33
C HIS A 203 5.02 6.31 -9.79
N GLY A 204 4.25 7.06 -10.59
CA GLY A 204 2.92 7.53 -10.22
C GLY A 204 1.97 6.36 -9.99
N GLY A 205 1.28 6.34 -8.85
CA GLY A 205 0.34 5.27 -8.52
C GLY A 205 0.07 5.14 -7.02
N ARG A 206 -0.79 4.17 -6.70
CA ARG A 206 -1.20 3.85 -5.34
C ARG A 206 -0.31 2.78 -4.72
N TYR A 207 0.24 3.05 -3.54
CA TYR A 207 1.14 2.17 -2.82
C TYR A 207 0.54 1.72 -1.49
N ARG A 208 0.93 0.53 -1.05
CA ARG A 208 0.65 -0.02 0.29
C ARG A 208 1.89 -0.75 0.79
N CYS A 209 2.08 -0.75 2.11
CA CYS A 209 3.13 -1.55 2.73
C CYS A 209 2.59 -2.55 3.74
N TYR A 210 3.40 -3.58 3.99
CA TYR A 210 3.06 -4.75 4.79
C TYR A 210 4.25 -5.12 5.68
N GLY A 211 3.99 -5.50 6.93
CA GLY A 211 4.99 -6.05 7.84
C GLY A 211 4.96 -7.57 7.87
N GLY A 212 6.11 -8.20 8.07
CA GLY A 212 6.23 -9.65 8.18
C GLY A 212 7.31 -10.05 9.19
N HIS A 213 7.16 -11.26 9.73
CA HIS A 213 8.21 -11.90 10.53
C HIS A 213 9.01 -12.87 9.65
N ASN A 214 10.26 -13.17 10.02
CA ASN A 214 11.12 -14.03 9.21
C ASN A 214 10.63 -15.49 9.17
N LEU A 215 10.18 -16.00 10.32
CA LEU A 215 9.68 -17.37 10.46
C LEU A 215 8.24 -17.55 9.99
N SER A 216 7.52 -16.44 9.79
CA SER A 216 6.13 -16.47 9.32
C SER A 216 6.08 -16.15 7.85
N SER A 217 5.31 -16.98 7.14
CA SER A 217 4.95 -16.69 5.76
C SER A 217 3.81 -15.66 5.69
N LEU A 218 3.09 -15.41 6.79
CA LEU A 218 1.94 -14.50 6.89
C LEU A 218 2.38 -13.04 6.99
N TRP A 219 1.71 -12.19 6.20
CA TRP A 219 1.91 -10.73 6.23
C TRP A 219 0.84 -10.05 7.07
N SER A 220 1.19 -8.90 7.64
CA SER A 220 0.25 -8.02 8.35
C SER A 220 -0.88 -7.53 7.44
N ALA A 221 -1.91 -6.97 8.04
CA ALA A 221 -2.86 -6.14 7.29
C ALA A 221 -2.13 -5.03 6.51
N PRO A 222 -2.63 -4.63 5.32
CA PRO A 222 -2.06 -3.52 4.55
C PRO A 222 -2.11 -2.21 5.31
N SER A 223 -1.10 -1.36 5.09
CA SER A 223 -1.17 0.06 5.44
C SER A 223 -2.35 0.75 4.75
N ASP A 224 -2.73 1.92 5.27
CA ASP A 224 -3.55 2.84 4.49
C ASP A 224 -2.83 3.18 3.17
N PRO A 225 -3.59 3.38 2.07
CA PRO A 225 -3.03 3.63 0.76
C PRO A 225 -2.33 4.99 0.71
N LEU A 226 -1.22 5.05 -0.01
CA LEU A 226 -0.51 6.29 -0.33
C LEU A 226 -0.42 6.47 -1.84
N ASP A 227 -1.07 7.51 -2.37
CA ASP A 227 -0.99 7.87 -3.77
C ASP A 227 0.21 8.78 -4.01
N ILE A 228 1.10 8.35 -4.90
CA ILE A 228 2.23 9.14 -5.38
C ILE A 228 1.86 9.76 -6.72
N LEU A 229 2.01 11.07 -6.82
CA LEU A 229 1.67 11.87 -7.98
C LEU A 229 2.93 12.49 -8.57
N VAL A 230 3.13 12.35 -9.87
CA VAL A 230 4.33 12.83 -10.57
C VAL A 230 4.04 14.17 -11.24
N ALA A 231 4.67 15.23 -10.76
CA ALA A 231 4.56 16.58 -11.29
C ALA A 231 5.49 16.84 -12.48
N GLY A 232 5.08 17.75 -13.35
CA GLY A 232 5.84 18.18 -14.52
C GLY A 232 5.82 17.20 -15.69
N TRP A 233 4.82 16.31 -15.75
CA TRP A 233 4.66 15.38 -16.86
C TRP A 233 4.01 16.03 -18.08
N PHE A 234 2.95 16.82 -17.86
CA PHE A 234 2.33 17.60 -18.92
C PHE A 234 2.92 19.03 -18.96
N PRO A 235 3.14 19.62 -20.15
CA PRO A 235 3.77 20.93 -20.27
C PRO A 235 2.87 22.09 -19.83
N ALA A 236 1.56 21.86 -19.71
CA ALA A 236 0.62 22.87 -19.24
C ALA A 236 1.01 23.37 -17.85
N THR A 237 0.91 24.69 -17.65
CA THR A 237 1.16 25.33 -16.36
C THR A 237 -0.10 26.08 -15.94
N PRO A 238 -0.81 25.62 -14.89
CA PRO A 238 -1.98 26.33 -14.39
C PRO A 238 -1.58 27.58 -13.59
N SER A 239 -2.51 28.52 -13.44
CA SER A 239 -2.37 29.66 -12.53
C SER A 239 -3.15 29.42 -11.26
N LEU A 240 -2.60 29.88 -10.14
CA LEU A 240 -3.22 29.83 -8.81
C LEU A 240 -3.44 31.25 -8.31
N SER A 241 -4.66 31.54 -7.90
CA SER A 241 -5.02 32.80 -7.23
C SER A 241 -5.83 32.53 -5.97
N VAL A 242 -6.01 33.55 -5.15
CA VAL A 242 -6.71 33.47 -3.87
C VAL A 242 -7.67 34.65 -3.72
N GLN A 243 -8.83 34.38 -3.11
CA GLN A 243 -9.79 35.38 -2.68
C GLN A 243 -10.09 35.21 -1.18
N PRO A 244 -10.21 36.29 -0.40
CA PRO A 244 -10.14 37.70 -0.80
C PRO A 244 -8.72 38.21 -1.11
N GLY A 245 -7.69 37.54 -0.59
CA GLY A 245 -6.29 37.89 -0.81
C GLY A 245 -5.35 36.91 -0.11
N PRO A 246 -4.02 37.08 -0.26
CA PRO A 246 -3.02 36.17 0.30
C PRO A 246 -2.76 36.38 1.79
N SER A 247 -3.25 37.46 2.39
CA SER A 247 -3.18 37.72 3.83
C SER A 247 -4.58 37.95 4.37
N VAL A 248 -4.99 37.14 5.34
CA VAL A 248 -6.34 37.15 5.92
C VAL A 248 -6.30 36.94 7.42
N ALA A 249 -7.35 37.36 8.13
CA ALA A 249 -7.53 37.07 9.54
C ALA A 249 -8.10 35.65 9.76
N ALA A 250 -7.79 35.05 10.91
CA ALA A 250 -8.42 33.79 11.32
C ALA A 250 -9.96 33.91 11.36
N GLY A 251 -10.65 32.86 10.93
CA GLY A 251 -12.11 32.81 10.82
C GLY A 251 -12.68 33.32 9.50
N GLN A 252 -11.88 33.96 8.63
CA GLN A 252 -12.35 34.38 7.31
C GLN A 252 -12.46 33.20 6.34
N ASN A 253 -13.42 33.27 5.41
CA ASN A 253 -13.55 32.31 4.33
C ASN A 253 -12.54 32.59 3.21
N VAL A 254 -11.71 31.61 2.88
CA VAL A 254 -10.73 31.70 1.80
C VAL A 254 -11.05 30.70 0.70
N THR A 255 -10.95 31.16 -0.54
CA THR A 255 -11.07 30.31 -1.73
C THR A 255 -9.83 30.46 -2.58
N LEU A 256 -9.16 29.33 -2.85
CA LEU A 256 -8.10 29.25 -3.85
C LEU A 256 -8.69 28.83 -5.20
N LEU A 257 -8.33 29.55 -6.25
CA LEU A 257 -8.82 29.31 -7.61
C LEU A 257 -7.64 28.87 -8.48
N CYS A 258 -7.71 27.63 -8.97
CA CYS A 258 -6.76 27.12 -9.96
C CYS A 258 -7.39 27.20 -11.35
N ARG A 259 -6.66 27.71 -12.34
CA ARG A 259 -7.14 27.91 -13.72
C ARG A 259 -6.13 27.41 -14.74
N SER A 260 -6.65 26.94 -15.88
CA SER A 260 -5.84 26.62 -17.05
C SER A 260 -6.59 26.90 -18.34
N TRP A 261 -5.86 27.42 -19.33
CA TRP A 261 -6.34 27.51 -20.72
C TRP A 261 -6.30 26.15 -21.42
N VAL A 262 -5.39 25.27 -21.00
CA VAL A 262 -5.31 23.91 -21.52
C VAL A 262 -6.39 23.08 -20.83
N PRO A 263 -7.18 22.28 -21.58
CA PRO A 263 -8.16 21.37 -21.00
C PRO A 263 -7.56 20.41 -19.98
N MET A 264 -8.14 20.40 -18.79
CA MET A 264 -7.81 19.50 -17.67
C MET A 264 -9.11 18.93 -17.11
N ASP A 265 -9.12 17.64 -16.77
CA ASP A 265 -10.31 17.00 -16.21
C ASP A 265 -10.44 17.26 -14.71
N THR A 266 -9.30 17.35 -14.02
CA THR A 266 -9.24 17.59 -12.58
C THR A 266 -8.11 18.55 -12.24
N PHE A 267 -8.30 19.29 -11.16
CA PHE A 267 -7.27 20.11 -10.53
C PHE A 267 -6.97 19.60 -9.14
N LEU A 268 -5.71 19.75 -8.74
CA LEU A 268 -5.23 19.39 -7.42
C LEU A 268 -4.62 20.61 -6.73
N LEU A 269 -4.87 20.74 -5.44
CA LEU A 269 -4.25 21.75 -4.58
C LEU A 269 -3.37 21.05 -3.54
N SER A 270 -2.09 21.38 -3.54
CA SER A 270 -1.09 20.85 -2.61
C SER A 270 -0.54 21.97 -1.74
N LYS A 271 -0.37 21.69 -0.45
CA LYS A 271 0.33 22.55 0.50
C LYS A 271 1.72 21.96 0.77
N GLU A 272 2.77 22.75 0.61
CA GLU A 272 4.13 22.29 0.88
C GLU A 272 4.31 21.87 2.35
N GLY A 273 5.02 20.77 2.58
CA GLY A 273 5.24 20.22 3.91
C GLY A 273 4.02 19.54 4.55
N ALA A 274 2.87 19.50 3.88
CA ALA A 274 1.70 18.78 4.40
C ALA A 274 1.84 17.27 4.19
N ALA A 275 1.60 16.51 5.26
CA ALA A 275 1.52 15.04 5.19
C ALA A 275 0.23 14.53 4.53
N HIS A 276 -0.81 15.38 4.49
CA HIS A 276 -2.12 15.01 3.96
C HIS A 276 -2.11 14.95 2.42
N PRO A 277 -2.95 14.08 1.81
CA PRO A 277 -3.11 14.04 0.36
C PRO A 277 -3.58 15.40 -0.20
N PRO A 278 -3.17 15.77 -1.42
CA PRO A 278 -3.65 16.99 -2.06
C PRO A 278 -5.16 16.93 -2.30
N LEU A 279 -5.83 18.06 -2.16
CA LEU A 279 -7.25 18.18 -2.46
C LEU A 279 -7.45 18.05 -3.98
N ARG A 280 -8.41 17.24 -4.41
CA ARG A 280 -8.71 17.02 -5.84
C ARG A 280 -10.15 17.41 -6.14
N LEU A 281 -10.34 18.24 -7.16
CA LEU A 281 -11.65 18.66 -7.65
C LEU A 281 -11.75 18.46 -9.16
N ARG A 282 -12.97 18.17 -9.65
CA ARG A 282 -13.24 18.16 -11.09
C ARG A 282 -13.18 19.58 -11.64
N SER A 283 -12.66 19.69 -12.85
CA SER A 283 -12.64 20.94 -13.60
C SER A 283 -14.06 21.39 -13.96
N GLN A 284 -14.27 22.69 -13.95
CA GLN A 284 -15.48 23.36 -14.42
C GLN A 284 -15.11 24.34 -15.53
N PRO A 285 -15.79 24.28 -16.69
CA PRO A 285 -15.57 25.24 -17.77
C PRO A 285 -16.19 26.59 -17.40
N ARG A 286 -15.42 27.68 -17.53
CA ARG A 286 -15.92 29.05 -17.33
C ARG A 286 -15.17 30.02 -18.24
N ALA A 287 -15.91 30.75 -19.08
CA ALA A 287 -15.37 31.76 -20.00
C ALA A 287 -14.21 31.26 -20.88
N GLY A 288 -14.32 30.04 -21.43
CA GLY A 288 -13.30 29.43 -22.29
C GLY A 288 -12.07 28.87 -21.55
N GLN A 289 -12.06 28.90 -20.21
CA GLN A 289 -11.02 28.30 -19.38
C GLN A 289 -11.57 27.17 -18.51
N ASN A 290 -10.66 26.29 -18.10
CA ASN A 290 -10.91 25.23 -17.13
C ASN A 290 -10.47 25.69 -15.76
N GLN A 291 -11.31 25.53 -14.74
CA GLN A 291 -10.99 25.99 -13.40
C GLN A 291 -11.57 25.11 -12.29
N ALA A 292 -11.00 25.22 -11.09
CA ALA A 292 -11.53 24.63 -9.87
C ALA A 292 -11.37 25.58 -8.68
N GLN A 293 -12.40 25.65 -7.84
CA GLN A 293 -12.45 26.49 -6.64
C GLN A 293 -12.32 25.62 -5.40
N PHE A 294 -11.23 25.80 -4.66
CA PHE A 294 -10.96 25.12 -3.39
C PHE A 294 -11.35 26.05 -2.24
N SER A 295 -12.56 25.86 -1.72
CA SER A 295 -13.06 26.61 -0.55
C SER A 295 -12.53 25.96 0.73
N MET A 296 -11.85 26.73 1.57
CA MET A 296 -11.29 26.23 2.84
C MET A 296 -12.19 26.51 4.06
N GLY A 297 -13.31 27.21 3.86
CA GLY A 297 -14.15 27.66 4.96
C GLY A 297 -13.42 28.64 5.88
N PRO A 298 -13.85 28.77 7.15
CA PRO A 298 -13.21 29.63 8.13
C PRO A 298 -11.78 29.15 8.43
N VAL A 299 -10.78 29.95 8.04
CA VAL A 299 -9.39 29.53 8.17
C VAL A 299 -8.84 29.66 9.59
N THR A 300 -7.91 28.79 9.93
CA THR A 300 -7.14 28.78 11.19
C THR A 300 -5.65 28.90 10.88
N SER A 301 -4.79 29.17 11.87
CA SER A 301 -3.33 29.23 11.67
C SER A 301 -2.73 28.00 10.96
N ALA A 302 -3.33 26.81 11.13
CA ALA A 302 -2.92 25.58 10.44
C ALA A 302 -3.08 25.63 8.90
N HIS A 303 -3.90 26.54 8.38
CA HIS A 303 -4.07 26.76 6.94
C HIS A 303 -3.00 27.69 6.35
N GLY A 304 -2.15 28.33 7.17
CA GLY A 304 -1.08 29.18 6.66
C GLY A 304 0.04 28.36 6.01
N GLY A 305 0.61 28.84 4.91
CA GLY A 305 1.74 28.20 4.23
C GLY A 305 1.71 28.35 2.71
N THR A 306 2.59 27.63 2.02
CA THR A 306 2.76 27.75 0.57
C THR A 306 1.95 26.69 -0.18
N TYR A 307 1.12 27.15 -1.11
CA TYR A 307 0.25 26.33 -1.94
C TYR A 307 0.68 26.33 -3.40
N ARG A 308 0.52 25.19 -4.06
CA ARG A 308 0.64 25.04 -5.51
C ARG A 308 -0.54 24.25 -6.06
N CYS A 309 -0.95 24.59 -7.27
CA CYS A 309 -1.98 23.83 -7.97
C CYS A 309 -1.45 23.14 -9.22
N TYR A 310 -2.12 22.05 -9.58
CA TYR A 310 -1.74 21.16 -10.67
C TYR A 310 -2.99 20.74 -11.44
N GLY A 311 -2.87 20.51 -12.75
CA GLY A 311 -3.89 19.85 -13.57
C GLY A 311 -3.59 18.36 -13.76
N SER A 312 -4.62 17.54 -13.95
CA SER A 312 -4.51 16.12 -14.27
C SER A 312 -5.63 15.67 -15.21
N LEU A 313 -5.33 14.65 -16.01
CA LEU A 313 -6.25 14.01 -16.95
C LEU A 313 -6.81 12.71 -16.36
N SER A 314 -8.07 12.39 -16.65
CA SER A 314 -8.74 11.19 -16.12
C SER A 314 -8.09 9.89 -16.60
N ARG A 315 -7.43 9.91 -17.76
CA ARG A 315 -6.71 8.75 -18.30
C ARG A 315 -5.48 8.40 -17.48
N ASP A 316 -4.82 9.40 -16.90
CA ASP A 316 -3.56 9.26 -16.15
C ASP A 316 -3.63 10.02 -14.83
N PRO A 317 -4.46 9.57 -13.86
CA PRO A 317 -4.77 10.33 -12.65
C PRO A 317 -3.59 10.47 -11.68
N TYR A 318 -2.46 9.80 -11.93
CA TYR A 318 -1.24 9.92 -11.11
C TYR A 318 -0.17 10.81 -11.76
N LEU A 319 -0.44 11.34 -12.95
CA LEU A 319 0.43 12.25 -13.68
C LEU A 319 -0.16 13.65 -13.66
N LEU A 320 0.67 14.63 -13.33
CA LEU A 320 0.27 16.01 -13.14
C LEU A 320 0.99 16.93 -14.13
N SER A 321 0.38 18.09 -14.35
CA SER A 321 0.97 19.20 -15.08
C SER A 321 2.21 19.79 -14.40
N GLN A 322 2.83 20.80 -15.01
CA GLN A 322 3.76 21.68 -14.28
C GLN A 322 3.04 22.33 -13.09
N PRO A 323 3.74 22.60 -11.97
CA PRO A 323 3.17 23.34 -10.85
C PRO A 323 2.81 24.77 -11.25
N SER A 324 1.76 25.31 -10.65
CA SER A 324 1.55 26.77 -10.65
C SER A 324 2.70 27.50 -9.95
N GLN A 325 2.76 28.82 -10.13
CA GLN A 325 3.55 29.66 -9.23
C GLN A 325 3.11 29.42 -7.77
N PRO A 326 4.05 29.41 -6.82
CA PRO A 326 3.73 29.27 -5.40
C PRO A 326 2.87 30.43 -4.92
N LEU A 327 1.87 30.11 -4.10
CA LEU A 327 1.04 31.10 -3.42
C LEU A 327 1.21 30.93 -1.92
N GLU A 328 1.80 31.92 -1.27
CA GLU A 328 1.93 31.96 0.19
C GLU A 328 0.67 32.56 0.81
N LEU A 329 0.00 31.79 1.67
CA LEU A 329 -1.16 32.24 2.43
C LEU A 329 -0.74 32.52 3.87
N VAL A 330 -0.88 33.78 4.28
CA VAL A 330 -0.57 34.25 5.63
C VAL A 330 -1.86 34.44 6.41
N ILE A 331 -1.92 33.89 7.61
CA ILE A 331 -3.09 33.98 8.49
C ILE A 331 -2.70 34.74 9.73
N SER A 332 -3.25 35.95 9.85
CA SER A 332 -3.08 36.80 11.03
C SER A 332 -4.09 36.36 12.10
N GLY A 333 -3.59 36.06 13.30
CA GLY A 333 -4.48 35.79 14.44
C GLY A 333 -4.94 37.10 15.10
N PRO A 334 -6.20 37.23 15.53
CA PRO A 334 -6.44 38.00 16.73
C PRO A 334 -5.73 37.26 17.88
N ALA A 335 -4.94 37.97 18.68
CA ALA A 335 -4.57 37.48 20.01
C ALA A 335 -5.84 37.02 20.72
N ASP A 336 -5.76 35.98 21.55
CA ASP A 336 -6.87 35.51 22.38
C ASP A 336 -7.45 36.66 23.21
N THR A 337 -8.39 37.42 22.65
CA THR A 337 -9.14 38.45 23.37
C THR A 337 -10.32 37.76 24.04
N ILE A 338 -10.02 36.98 25.08
CA ILE A 338 -11.00 36.69 26.12
C ILE A 338 -10.41 37.15 27.46
N ARG A 339 -10.63 38.43 27.78
CA ARG A 339 -11.37 38.79 29.00
C ARG A 339 -11.86 40.25 28.96
N PRO A 340 -13.16 40.50 29.15
CA PRO A 340 -13.63 41.83 29.55
C PRO A 340 -13.06 42.13 30.94
N SER A 341 -12.68 43.40 31.14
CA SER A 341 -12.21 43.90 32.42
C SER A 341 -13.25 43.70 33.52
N GLN A 342 -12.84 43.12 34.65
CA GLN A 342 -13.49 43.39 35.93
C GLN A 342 -12.43 43.99 36.86
N ASN A 343 -12.58 45.29 37.09
CA ASN A 343 -12.02 45.95 38.26
C ASN A 343 -12.69 45.36 39.51
N GLN A 344 -11.90 44.80 40.41
CA GLN A 344 -11.80 45.14 41.85
C GLN A 344 -11.09 43.99 42.60
N PRO A 345 -10.19 44.27 43.56
CA PRO A 345 -9.35 43.24 44.17
C PRO A 345 -10.01 42.65 45.42
N ASP A 346 -9.96 41.33 45.55
CA ASP A 346 -9.97 40.67 46.87
C ASP A 346 -9.12 39.38 46.84
N PRO A 347 -8.45 39.05 47.95
CA PRO A 347 -7.30 38.14 47.96
C PRO A 347 -7.74 36.68 48.11
N THR A 348 -6.77 35.78 48.05
CA THR A 348 -6.84 34.34 48.37
C THR A 348 -7.30 33.42 47.23
N SER A 349 -6.33 32.92 46.46
CA SER A 349 -6.29 31.51 46.04
C SER A 349 -4.95 31.25 45.34
N ALA A 350 -4.03 30.63 46.06
CA ALA A 350 -2.74 30.18 45.56
C ALA A 350 -2.91 29.15 44.43
N SER A 351 -2.07 29.27 43.40
CA SER A 351 -1.86 28.25 42.37
C SER A 351 -1.26 26.98 43.00
N PRO A 352 -1.71 25.76 42.61
CA PRO A 352 -0.95 24.55 42.91
C PRO A 352 0.19 24.41 41.90
N ARG A 353 1.43 24.62 42.37
CA ARG A 353 2.62 24.08 41.72
C ARG A 353 2.46 22.56 41.66
N GLN A 354 2.61 21.97 40.48
CA GLN A 354 2.65 20.52 40.34
C GLN A 354 3.92 19.98 41.01
N ASP A 355 3.74 19.33 42.15
CA ASP A 355 4.78 18.64 42.91
C ASP A 355 5.18 17.34 42.18
N TYR A 356 6.17 17.45 41.31
CA TYR A 356 6.93 16.32 40.72
C TYR A 356 7.56 15.40 41.78
N THR A 357 7.63 15.87 43.03
CA THR A 357 8.12 15.17 44.21
C THR A 357 7.26 13.95 44.56
N VAL A 358 5.93 14.04 44.45
CA VAL A 358 5.03 12.91 44.80
C VAL A 358 5.15 11.77 43.79
N GLY A 359 5.26 12.10 42.50
CA GLY A 359 5.47 11.11 41.44
C GLY A 359 6.78 10.35 41.58
N ASN A 360 7.85 11.03 42.02
CA ASN A 360 9.13 10.39 42.31
C ASN A 360 9.08 9.52 43.57
N ILE A 361 8.36 9.94 44.62
CA ILE A 361 8.20 9.13 45.84
C ILE A 361 7.43 7.85 45.55
N VAL A 362 6.35 7.91 44.77
CA VAL A 362 5.58 6.72 44.36
C VAL A 362 6.45 5.77 43.54
N ARG A 363 7.26 6.27 42.60
CA ARG A 363 8.18 5.43 41.80
C ARG A 363 9.25 4.76 42.66
N MET A 364 9.82 5.48 43.64
CA MET A 364 10.81 4.92 44.57
C MET A 364 10.19 3.86 45.50
N ALA A 365 8.96 4.08 45.97
CA ALA A 365 8.24 3.11 46.80
C ALA A 365 7.92 1.82 46.03
N VAL A 366 7.49 1.93 44.77
CA VAL A 366 7.24 0.77 43.90
C VAL A 366 8.53 -0.01 43.61
N ALA A 367 9.63 0.69 43.34
CA ALA A 367 10.94 0.06 43.13
C ALA A 367 11.41 -0.72 44.37
N ALA A 368 11.23 -0.14 45.57
CA ALA A 368 11.58 -0.80 46.82
C ALA A 368 10.74 -2.07 47.07
N LEU A 369 9.44 -2.05 46.78
CA LEU A 369 8.57 -3.22 46.91
C LEU A 369 8.96 -4.36 45.96
N ILE A 370 9.34 -4.03 44.71
CA ILE A 370 9.81 -5.02 43.73
C ILE A 370 11.10 -5.68 44.21
N LEU A 371 12.05 -4.90 44.72
CA LEU A 371 13.31 -5.43 45.27
C LEU A 371 13.09 -6.30 46.50
N LEU A 372 12.15 -5.92 47.37
CA LEU A 372 11.77 -6.73 48.54
C LEU A 372 11.19 -8.09 48.10
N GLY A 373 10.29 -8.08 47.11
CA GLY A 373 9.71 -9.30 46.55
C GLY A 373 10.75 -10.22 45.92
N LEU A 374 11.69 -9.66 45.14
CA LEU A 374 12.81 -10.42 44.57
C LEU A 374 13.74 -10.98 45.65
N GLY A 375 13.99 -10.22 46.72
CA GLY A 375 14.78 -10.68 47.86
C GLY A 375 14.15 -11.87 48.59
N ILE A 376 12.83 -11.83 48.81
CA ILE A 376 12.08 -12.94 49.43
C ILE A 376 12.12 -14.18 48.54
N LEU A 377 11.93 -14.02 47.22
CA LEU A 377 12.01 -15.12 46.26
C LEU A 377 13.39 -15.78 46.23
N LEU A 378 14.47 -14.97 46.27
CA LEU A 378 15.83 -15.47 46.34
C LEU A 378 16.12 -16.17 47.67
N PHE A 379 15.57 -15.66 48.77
CA PHE A 379 15.70 -16.26 50.09
C PHE A 379 14.97 -17.61 50.19
N GLU A 380 13.76 -17.73 49.63
CA GLU A 380 13.04 -19.00 49.54
C GLU A 380 13.78 -20.03 48.66
N VAL A 381 14.40 -19.59 47.56
CA VAL A 381 15.21 -20.46 46.70
C VAL A 381 16.48 -20.94 47.42
N GLN A 382 17.11 -20.11 48.25
CA GLN A 382 18.29 -20.50 49.04
C GLN A 382 17.94 -21.44 50.21
N HIS A 383 16.80 -21.22 50.88
CA HIS A 383 16.39 -22.07 52.01
C HIS A 383 15.64 -23.35 51.60
N GLY A 384 15.12 -23.42 50.37
CA GLY A 384 14.48 -24.63 49.82
C GLY A 384 15.44 -25.77 49.44
N HIS A 385 16.76 -25.54 49.46
CA HIS A 385 17.78 -26.55 49.13
C HIS A 385 18.45 -27.22 50.35
N GLY A 386 17.95 -26.97 51.57
CA GLY A 386 18.54 -27.49 52.81
C GLY A 386 17.89 -28.73 53.43
N GLY A 387 16.92 -29.39 52.77
CA GLY A 387 16.04 -30.37 53.43
C GLY A 387 15.75 -31.64 52.64
N THR A 388 16.78 -32.36 52.17
CA THR A 388 16.64 -33.78 51.79
C THR A 388 17.93 -34.56 52.08
N GLN A 389 18.17 -34.85 53.36
CA GLN A 389 18.95 -36.01 53.77
C GLN A 389 18.08 -36.86 54.71
N ASP A 390 18.21 -38.18 54.54
CA ASP A 390 17.59 -39.30 55.27
C ASP A 390 16.19 -39.76 54.86
N ALA A 391 16.15 -40.85 54.07
CA ALA A 391 15.55 -42.13 54.50
C ALA A 391 15.54 -43.15 53.34
N ALA A 392 16.49 -44.08 53.34
CA ALA A 392 16.31 -45.38 52.69
C ALA A 392 17.15 -46.45 53.43
N ARG A 393 16.57 -47.04 54.47
CA ARG A 393 17.02 -48.28 55.10
C ARG A 393 15.78 -49.16 55.30
N SER A 394 15.61 -50.16 54.44
CA SER A 394 14.88 -51.43 54.63
C SER A 394 14.98 -52.22 53.34
#